data_AF-A0A0R3SXV9-F1
#
_entry.id   AF-A0A0R3SXV9-F1
#
_cell.length_a   1.000
_cell.length_b   1.000
_cell.length_c   1.000
_cell.angle_alpha   90.00
_cell.angle_beta   90.00
_cell.angle_gamma   90.00
#
_symmetry.space_group_name_H-M   'P 1'
#
loop_
_entity.id
_entity.type
_entity.pdbx_description
1 polymer ?
#
loop_
_entity_poly.entity_id
_entity_poly.type
_entity_poly.pdbx_seq_one_letter_code
_entity_poly.pdbx_strand_id
1 'polypeptide(L)'
;MCHSNTLMALPGALVQTWSGAMYPVSKFARDLLTPLHNLPLLHSADFGPNLRQKPPWTLLDAIQLRKQALAIVPFLKLCHDSAEALTPINKLPSHWITSANNWSMSDLVCLANTPNAPQSLIVRLRADLEICVEHIYQCARCRVRGHLCEVCHSGRVLFPNFGQVDTRVCSDCGACFHRACLTKLPFEGGPTKGRDFHPDHRSCPRCARIRQRSEQNDGSPLDSSL
;
A
#
# COMPACT_ATOMS: atom_id res chain seq x y z
N MET A 1 45.72 -8.54 -13.40
CA MET A 1 44.91 -9.45 -12.55
C MET A 1 43.43 -9.02 -12.59
N CYS A 2 42.56 -9.82 -13.22
CA CYS A 2 41.15 -9.49 -13.53
C CYS A 2 40.11 -9.99 -12.49
N HIS A 3 40.54 -10.84 -11.56
CA HIS A 3 39.72 -11.36 -10.47
C HIS A 3 40.38 -11.02 -9.13
N SER A 4 39.59 -10.58 -8.16
CA SER A 4 40.06 -10.28 -6.79
C SER A 4 39.24 -11.03 -5.73
N ASN A 5 38.48 -12.04 -6.15
CA ASN A 5 37.59 -12.84 -5.29
C ASN A 5 36.59 -12.00 -4.48
N THR A 6 36.22 -10.83 -5.02
CA THR A 6 35.21 -9.98 -4.40
C THR A 6 33.86 -10.67 -4.51
N LEU A 7 33.15 -10.79 -3.40
CA LEU A 7 31.84 -11.42 -3.35
C LEU A 7 30.74 -10.37 -3.49
N MET A 8 29.78 -10.61 -4.37
CA MET A 8 28.61 -9.75 -4.55
C MET A 8 27.35 -10.57 -4.79
N ALA A 9 26.21 -10.04 -4.35
CA ALA A 9 24.92 -10.57 -4.75
C ALA A 9 24.68 -10.29 -6.23
N LEU A 10 24.06 -11.24 -6.93
CA LEU A 10 23.79 -11.12 -8.35
C LEU A 10 22.31 -10.73 -8.57
N PRO A 11 22.02 -9.71 -9.40
CA PRO A 11 20.65 -9.31 -9.71
C PRO A 11 19.79 -10.48 -10.18
N GLY A 12 20.33 -11.32 -11.07
CA GLY A 12 19.63 -12.49 -11.62
C GLY A 12 19.19 -13.48 -10.52
N ALA A 13 20.04 -13.77 -9.55
CA ALA A 13 19.72 -14.66 -8.44
C ALA A 13 18.60 -14.09 -7.54
N LEU A 14 18.61 -12.77 -7.31
CA LEU A 14 17.57 -12.10 -6.52
C LEU A 14 16.21 -12.14 -7.25
N VAL A 15 16.19 -11.78 -8.53
CA VAL A 15 14.92 -11.62 -9.27
C VAL A 15 14.38 -12.90 -9.89
N GLN A 16 15.19 -13.96 -10.04
CA GLN A 16 14.73 -15.23 -10.62
C GLN A 16 14.48 -16.30 -9.55
N THR A 17 15.35 -16.39 -8.54
CA THR A 17 15.33 -17.49 -7.57
C THR A 17 15.21 -17.02 -6.12
N TRP A 18 15.11 -15.72 -5.86
CA TRP A 18 15.07 -15.14 -4.52
C TRP A 18 16.24 -15.57 -3.63
N SER A 19 17.45 -15.53 -4.18
CA SER A 19 18.66 -15.83 -3.43
C SER A 19 19.50 -14.58 -3.22
N GLY A 20 19.76 -14.26 -1.94
CA GLY A 20 20.71 -13.23 -1.53
C GLY A 20 22.14 -13.76 -1.36
N ALA A 21 22.46 -14.93 -1.92
CA ALA A 21 23.80 -15.50 -1.83
C ALA A 21 24.84 -14.61 -2.54
N MET A 22 26.04 -14.58 -1.98
CA MET A 22 27.15 -13.79 -2.49
C MET A 22 28.05 -14.68 -3.33
N TYR A 23 28.38 -14.24 -4.54
CA TYR A 23 29.18 -15.01 -5.50
C TYR A 23 30.46 -14.25 -5.85
N PRO A 24 31.58 -14.95 -6.11
CA PRO A 24 32.78 -14.32 -6.66
C PRO A 24 32.47 -13.68 -8.01
N VAL A 25 32.85 -12.41 -8.16
CA VAL A 25 32.67 -11.65 -9.41
C VAL A 25 34.00 -11.13 -9.94
N SER A 26 34.06 -10.94 -11.27
CA SER A 26 35.17 -10.26 -11.91
C SER A 26 35.27 -8.81 -11.42
N LYS A 27 36.46 -8.19 -11.55
CA LYS A 27 36.64 -6.77 -11.20
C LYS A 27 35.68 -5.86 -11.98
N PHE A 28 35.48 -6.14 -13.27
CA PHE A 28 34.52 -5.42 -14.11
C PHE A 28 33.09 -5.50 -13.57
N ALA A 29 32.60 -6.71 -13.28
CA ALA A 29 31.26 -6.89 -12.76
C ALA A 29 31.09 -6.22 -11.39
N ARG A 30 32.11 -6.27 -10.54
CA ARG A 30 32.12 -5.52 -9.28
C ARG A 30 31.98 -4.02 -9.51
N ASP A 31 32.88 -3.45 -10.33
CA ASP A 31 32.93 -2.00 -10.56
C ASP A 31 31.63 -1.49 -11.21
N LEU A 32 30.93 -2.35 -11.97
CA LEU A 32 29.60 -2.09 -12.47
C LEU A 32 28.51 -2.19 -11.38
N LEU A 33 28.51 -3.25 -10.57
CA LEU A 33 27.42 -3.54 -9.63
C LEU A 33 27.49 -2.68 -8.35
N THR A 34 28.68 -2.30 -7.90
CA THR A 34 28.88 -1.51 -6.67
C THR A 34 28.10 -0.20 -6.67
N PRO A 35 28.22 0.69 -7.68
CA PRO A 35 27.46 1.95 -7.68
C PRO A 35 25.94 1.74 -7.79
N LEU A 36 25.51 0.60 -8.37
CA LEU A 36 24.09 0.28 -8.57
C LEU A 36 23.45 -0.37 -7.35
N HIS A 37 24.24 -0.79 -6.35
CA HIS A 37 23.79 -1.66 -5.27
C HIS A 37 22.63 -1.08 -4.44
N ASN A 38 22.64 0.24 -4.23
CA ASN A 38 21.63 0.95 -3.47
C ASN A 38 20.62 1.71 -4.34
N LEU A 39 20.75 1.64 -5.68
CA LEU A 39 19.84 2.31 -6.60
C LEU A 39 18.59 1.45 -6.85
N PRO A 40 17.37 2.03 -6.80
CA PRO A 40 16.12 1.29 -6.92
C PRO A 40 15.76 0.96 -8.38
N LEU A 41 16.61 0.15 -9.03
CA LEU A 41 16.54 -0.14 -10.47
C LEU A 41 15.73 -1.39 -10.82
N LEU A 42 15.38 -2.23 -9.84
CA LEU A 42 14.68 -3.50 -10.06
C LEU A 42 13.18 -3.28 -9.85
N HIS A 43 12.38 -3.41 -10.90
CA HIS A 43 10.93 -3.29 -10.81
C HIS A 43 10.28 -4.67 -10.59
N SER A 44 9.29 -4.77 -9.70
CA SER A 44 8.61 -6.04 -9.37
C SER A 44 7.96 -6.74 -10.58
N ALA A 45 7.61 -5.99 -11.63
CA ALA A 45 7.10 -6.55 -12.87
C ALA A 45 8.15 -7.40 -13.62
N ASP A 46 9.44 -7.12 -13.42
CA ASP A 46 10.55 -7.76 -14.14
C ASP A 46 11.02 -9.05 -13.44
N PHE A 47 10.44 -9.39 -12.30
CA PHE A 47 10.82 -10.59 -11.55
C PHE A 47 10.41 -11.85 -12.30
N GLY A 48 11.17 -12.93 -12.13
CA GLY A 48 10.91 -14.22 -12.76
C GLY A 48 9.48 -14.73 -12.47
N PRO A 49 8.90 -15.54 -13.38
CA PRO A 49 7.52 -16.01 -13.28
C PRO A 49 7.21 -16.69 -11.94
N ASN A 50 8.17 -17.46 -11.40
CA ASN A 50 8.03 -18.13 -10.11
C ASN A 50 7.85 -17.13 -8.96
N LEU A 51 8.65 -16.06 -8.92
CA LEU A 51 8.53 -15.05 -7.86
C LEU A 51 7.27 -14.21 -7.99
N ARG A 52 6.79 -13.95 -9.20
CA ARG A 52 5.51 -13.24 -9.40
C ARG A 52 4.31 -14.09 -9.00
N GLN A 53 4.33 -15.38 -9.30
CA GLN A 53 3.23 -16.30 -8.98
C GLN A 53 3.22 -16.69 -7.50
N LYS A 54 4.39 -16.89 -6.89
CA LYS A 54 4.56 -17.33 -5.51
C LYS A 54 5.65 -16.49 -4.82
N PRO A 55 5.39 -15.20 -4.59
CA PRO A 55 6.35 -14.34 -3.91
C PRO A 55 6.57 -14.81 -2.47
N PRO A 56 7.81 -14.75 -1.96
CA PRO A 56 8.10 -15.06 -0.57
C PRO A 56 7.40 -14.07 0.35
N TRP A 57 7.02 -14.55 1.55
CA TRP A 57 6.30 -13.75 2.54
C TRP A 57 6.99 -12.41 2.84
N THR A 58 8.32 -12.39 2.95
CA THR A 58 9.09 -11.18 3.26
C THR A 58 8.94 -10.09 2.19
N LEU A 59 8.89 -10.48 0.91
CA LEU A 59 8.63 -9.56 -0.20
C LEU A 59 7.18 -9.05 -0.15
N LEU A 60 6.21 -9.93 0.08
CA LEU A 60 4.79 -9.56 0.18
C LEU A 60 4.54 -8.57 1.31
N ASP A 61 5.09 -8.86 2.50
CA ASP A 61 5.01 -8.02 3.68
C ASP A 61 5.65 -6.64 3.44
N ALA A 62 6.84 -6.61 2.83
CA ALA A 62 7.49 -5.35 2.46
C ALA A 62 6.68 -4.54 1.43
N ILE A 63 6.11 -5.18 0.39
CA ILE A 63 5.22 -4.52 -0.57
C ILE A 63 4.01 -3.92 0.15
N GLN A 64 3.41 -4.68 1.08
CA GLN A 64 2.21 -4.25 1.79
C GLN A 64 2.49 -3.05 2.71
N LEU A 65 3.57 -3.09 3.49
CA LEU A 65 4.00 -1.97 4.32
C LEU A 65 4.32 -0.72 3.48
N ARG A 66 5.01 -0.89 2.35
CA ARG A 66 5.31 0.23 1.46
C ARG A 66 4.05 0.84 0.84
N LYS A 67 3.03 0.02 0.50
CA LYS A 67 1.71 0.52 0.09
C LYS A 67 1.02 1.31 1.19
N GLN A 68 1.12 0.89 2.45
CA GLN A 68 0.61 1.66 3.58
C GLN A 68 1.34 3.01 3.71
N ALA A 69 2.67 3.01 3.60
CA ALA A 69 3.45 4.24 3.62
C ALA A 69 3.06 5.22 2.50
N LEU A 70 2.82 4.70 1.29
CA LEU A 70 2.33 5.49 0.15
C LEU A 70 0.98 6.15 0.40
N ALA A 71 0.14 5.58 1.26
CA ALA A 71 -1.12 6.18 1.65
C ALA A 71 -0.96 7.14 2.86
N ILE A 72 -0.19 6.74 3.87
CA ILE A 72 -0.04 7.44 5.15
C ILE A 72 0.79 8.72 4.99
N VAL A 73 1.94 8.65 4.30
CA VAL A 73 2.88 9.77 4.23
C VAL A 73 2.25 11.00 3.57
N PRO A 74 1.61 10.89 2.39
CA PRO A 74 0.94 12.05 1.78
C PRO A 74 -0.22 12.58 2.64
N PHE A 75 -0.98 11.70 3.30
CA PHE A 75 -2.06 12.11 4.19
C PHE A 75 -1.54 12.96 5.37
N LEU A 76 -0.46 12.50 6.01
CA LEU A 76 0.16 13.23 7.11
C LEU A 76 0.80 14.53 6.65
N LYS A 77 1.39 14.60 5.44
CA LYS A 77 1.94 15.87 4.91
C LYS A 77 0.91 17.01 4.83
N LEU A 78 -0.39 16.69 4.80
CA LEU A 78 -1.46 17.69 4.85
C LEU A 78 -1.79 18.15 6.28
N CYS A 79 -1.32 17.45 7.30
CA CYS A 79 -1.47 17.80 8.71
C CYS A 79 -0.26 18.63 9.14
N HIS A 80 -0.50 19.83 9.70
CA HIS A 80 0.61 20.68 10.14
C HIS A 80 1.25 20.18 11.45
N ASP A 81 0.56 19.34 12.21
CA ASP A 81 1.05 18.85 13.51
C ASP A 81 1.76 17.49 13.42
N SER A 82 1.95 16.96 12.21
CA SER A 82 2.53 15.61 12.00
C SER A 82 4.03 15.61 11.73
N ALA A 83 4.72 16.75 11.85
CA ALA A 83 6.13 16.86 11.52
C ALA A 83 7.00 15.87 12.32
N GLU A 84 6.73 15.75 13.62
CA GLU A 84 7.43 14.81 14.51
C GLU A 84 7.16 13.35 14.11
N ALA A 85 5.90 13.00 13.84
CA ALA A 85 5.53 11.65 13.40
C ALA A 85 6.17 11.25 12.06
N LEU A 86 6.38 12.21 11.14
CA LEU A 86 7.04 11.99 9.85
C LEU A 86 8.57 12.02 9.93
N THR A 87 9.16 12.50 11.02
CA THR A 87 10.62 12.62 11.15
C THR A 87 11.36 11.29 10.97
N PRO A 88 10.96 10.17 11.63
CA PRO A 88 11.68 8.91 11.47
C PRO A 88 11.51 8.32 10.06
N ILE A 89 10.30 8.35 9.49
CA ILE A 89 10.02 7.77 8.17
C ILE A 89 10.74 8.51 7.04
N ASN A 90 10.96 9.82 7.18
CA ASN A 90 11.72 10.63 6.23
C ASN A 90 13.24 10.31 6.22
N LYS A 91 13.76 9.57 7.22
CA LYS A 91 15.15 9.09 7.26
C LYS A 91 15.33 7.76 6.51
N LEU A 92 14.26 7.14 6.03
CA LEU A 92 14.33 5.95 5.18
C LEU A 92 14.74 6.36 3.75
N PRO A 93 15.32 5.43 2.97
CA PRO A 93 15.56 5.68 1.55
C PRO A 93 14.26 6.09 0.85
N SER A 94 14.30 7.15 0.05
CA SER A 94 13.09 7.77 -0.49
C SER A 94 12.22 6.80 -1.30
N HIS A 95 12.83 5.86 -2.04
CA HIS A 95 12.09 4.87 -2.84
C HIS A 95 11.21 3.96 -1.99
N TRP A 96 11.53 3.74 -0.71
CA TRP A 96 10.70 2.93 0.19
C TRP A 96 9.32 3.54 0.44
N ILE A 97 9.22 4.88 0.39
CA ILE A 97 7.99 5.62 0.66
C ILE A 97 7.38 6.29 -0.58
N THR A 98 8.02 6.18 -1.75
CA THR A 98 7.53 6.75 -3.03
C THR A 98 7.15 5.71 -4.09
N SER A 99 7.58 4.46 -3.94
CA SER A 99 7.13 3.34 -4.78
C SER A 99 7.04 2.07 -3.94
N ALA A 100 6.11 1.16 -4.24
CA ALA A 100 6.07 -0.17 -3.64
C ALA A 100 6.71 -1.24 -4.55
N ASN A 101 7.04 -0.89 -5.79
CA ASN A 101 7.46 -1.83 -6.83
C ASN A 101 8.95 -1.68 -7.22
N ASN A 102 9.61 -0.60 -6.80
CA ASN A 102 11.03 -0.37 -7.13
C ASN A 102 11.93 -0.84 -5.99
N TRP A 103 12.97 -1.59 -6.31
CA TRP A 103 13.87 -2.22 -5.35
C TRP A 103 15.32 -1.99 -5.75
N SER A 104 16.17 -1.73 -4.76
CA SER A 104 17.61 -1.84 -4.92
C SER A 104 18.08 -3.27 -4.66
N MET A 105 19.30 -3.59 -5.06
CA MET A 105 19.89 -4.90 -4.73
C MET A 105 20.01 -5.07 -3.21
N SER A 106 20.43 -4.02 -2.49
CA SER A 106 20.55 -4.04 -1.03
C SER A 106 19.23 -4.39 -0.34
N ASP A 107 18.12 -3.81 -0.81
CA ASP A 107 16.78 -4.10 -0.26
C ASP A 107 16.44 -5.58 -0.39
N LEU A 108 16.60 -6.14 -1.59
CA LEU A 108 16.24 -7.53 -1.87
C LEU A 108 17.16 -8.51 -1.12
N VAL A 109 18.46 -8.20 -1.01
CA VAL A 109 19.40 -9.01 -0.21
C VAL A 109 18.99 -9.02 1.26
N CYS A 110 18.65 -7.86 1.82
CA CYS A 110 18.20 -7.76 3.20
C CYS A 110 16.90 -8.55 3.43
N LEU A 111 15.93 -8.45 2.52
CA LEU A 111 14.68 -9.21 2.60
C LEU A 111 14.84 -10.72 2.43
N ALA A 112 15.83 -11.16 1.64
CA ALA A 112 16.11 -12.57 1.41
C ALA A 112 16.87 -13.21 2.58
N ASN A 113 17.87 -12.51 3.15
CA ASN A 113 18.80 -13.10 4.11
C ASN A 113 18.52 -12.73 5.57
N THR A 114 18.11 -11.49 5.83
CA THR A 114 18.03 -10.93 7.20
C THR A 114 16.79 -10.05 7.41
N PRO A 115 15.58 -10.53 7.04
CA PRO A 115 14.37 -9.71 7.06
C PRO A 115 14.03 -9.15 8.45
N ASN A 116 14.36 -9.90 9.52
CA ASN A 116 14.04 -9.56 10.90
C ASN A 116 15.21 -8.91 11.66
N ALA A 117 16.32 -8.58 10.98
CA ALA A 117 17.42 -7.89 11.65
C ALA A 117 16.95 -6.51 12.17
N PRO A 118 17.38 -6.06 13.36
CA PRO A 118 16.97 -4.76 13.92
C PRO A 118 17.16 -3.57 12.98
N GLN A 119 18.23 -3.62 12.18
CA GLN A 119 18.60 -2.61 11.19
C GLN A 119 17.92 -2.77 9.82
N SER A 120 17.11 -3.83 9.64
CA SER A 120 16.38 -4.07 8.39
C SER A 120 15.37 -2.97 8.13
N LEU A 121 15.29 -2.51 6.88
CA LEU A 121 14.39 -1.43 6.49
C LEU A 121 12.91 -1.80 6.67
N ILE A 122 12.54 -3.08 6.57
CA ILE A 122 11.16 -3.52 6.82
C ILE A 122 10.76 -3.36 8.30
N VAL A 123 11.67 -3.68 9.23
CA VAL A 123 11.44 -3.56 10.67
C VAL A 123 11.31 -2.08 11.04
N ARG A 124 12.23 -1.26 10.54
CA ARG A 124 12.19 0.20 10.73
C ARG A 124 10.91 0.82 10.14
N LEU A 125 10.56 0.45 8.91
CA LEU A 125 9.34 0.96 8.26
C LEU A 125 8.09 0.62 9.07
N ARG A 126 7.99 -0.60 9.61
CA ARG A 126 6.86 -1.00 10.46
C ARG A 126 6.76 -0.12 11.71
N ALA A 127 7.86 0.06 12.44
CA ALA A 127 7.89 0.89 13.64
C ALA A 127 7.56 2.37 13.31
N ASP A 128 8.12 2.91 12.24
CA ASP A 128 7.86 4.29 11.81
C ASP A 128 6.39 4.50 11.40
N LEU A 129 5.77 3.48 10.77
CA LEU A 129 4.35 3.49 10.42
C LEU A 129 3.45 3.43 11.65
N GLU A 130 3.81 2.69 12.70
CA GLU A 130 3.05 2.66 13.95
C GLU A 130 2.95 4.04 14.59
N ILE A 131 4.06 4.79 14.63
CA ILE A 131 4.10 6.18 15.10
C ILE A 131 3.16 7.06 14.26
N CYS A 132 3.21 6.90 12.94
CA CYS A 132 2.34 7.64 12.02
C CYS A 132 0.86 7.35 12.28
N VAL A 133 0.52 6.07 12.45
CA VAL A 133 -0.86 5.62 12.71
C VAL A 133 -1.36 6.15 14.05
N GLU A 134 -0.53 6.12 15.09
CA GLU A 134 -0.88 6.68 16.40
C GLU A 134 -1.21 8.18 16.30
N HIS A 135 -0.38 8.94 15.58
CA HIS A 135 -0.66 10.35 15.31
C HIS A 135 -2.02 10.55 14.61
N ILE A 136 -2.35 9.72 13.62
CA ILE A 136 -3.63 9.83 12.89
C ILE A 136 -4.83 9.65 13.83
N TYR A 137 -4.73 8.73 14.79
CA TYR A 137 -5.80 8.48 15.76
C TYR A 137 -5.89 9.51 16.87
N GLN A 138 -4.76 10.08 17.30
CA GLN A 138 -4.74 11.08 18.39
C GLN A 138 -4.97 12.51 17.90
N CYS A 139 -4.55 12.85 16.68
CA CYS A 139 -4.64 14.21 16.15
C CYS A 139 -6.08 14.56 15.70
N ALA A 140 -6.66 15.59 16.31
CA ALA A 140 -8.00 16.07 15.97
C ALA A 140 -8.15 16.43 14.48
N ARG A 141 -7.11 17.03 13.86
CA ARG A 141 -7.14 17.43 12.44
C ARG A 141 -7.11 16.24 11.49
N CYS A 142 -6.34 15.20 11.82
CA CYS A 142 -6.33 13.95 11.09
C CYS A 142 -7.70 13.25 11.19
N ARG A 143 -8.28 13.20 12.39
CA ARG A 143 -9.59 12.56 12.63
C ARG A 143 -10.73 13.16 11.80
N VAL A 144 -10.75 14.49 11.63
CA VAL A 144 -11.78 15.16 10.81
C VAL A 144 -11.72 14.76 9.33
N ARG A 145 -10.55 14.32 8.84
CA ARG A 145 -10.36 13.85 7.46
C ARG A 145 -10.62 12.34 7.29
N GLY A 146 -10.90 11.63 8.38
CA GLY A 146 -11.28 10.23 8.32
C GLY A 146 -12.74 10.04 7.92
N HIS A 147 -13.15 8.78 7.79
CA HIS A 147 -14.51 8.44 7.42
C HIS A 147 -15.33 8.00 8.63
N LEU A 148 -16.65 8.16 8.57
CA LEU A 148 -17.56 7.55 9.54
C LEU A 148 -18.40 6.49 8.84
N CYS A 149 -18.62 5.36 9.52
CA CYS A 149 -19.50 4.32 9.00
C CYS A 149 -20.96 4.77 9.13
N GLU A 150 -21.61 5.08 8.00
CA GLU A 150 -23.00 5.53 7.95
C GLU A 150 -24.04 4.43 8.21
N VAL A 151 -23.60 3.19 8.45
CA VAL A 151 -24.51 2.06 8.73
C VAL A 151 -24.69 1.87 10.23
N CYS A 152 -23.59 1.88 10.99
CA CYS A 152 -23.63 1.67 12.44
C CYS A 152 -23.60 2.96 13.24
N HIS A 153 -23.20 4.09 12.63
CA HIS A 153 -23.10 5.39 13.28
C HIS A 153 -22.35 5.36 14.64
N SER A 154 -21.38 4.45 14.80
CA SER A 154 -20.72 4.22 16.08
C SER A 154 -19.79 5.36 16.53
N GLY A 155 -19.63 6.41 15.72
CA GLY A 155 -18.69 7.51 15.96
C GLY A 155 -17.21 7.13 15.79
N ARG A 156 -16.89 5.86 15.51
CA ARG A 156 -15.52 5.41 15.26
C ARG A 156 -15.05 5.90 13.89
N VAL A 157 -13.95 6.65 13.87
CA VAL A 157 -13.31 7.13 12.65
C VAL A 157 -12.59 5.99 11.94
N LEU A 158 -12.83 5.87 10.64
CA LEU A 158 -12.30 4.86 9.75
C LEU A 158 -11.23 5.41 8.83
N PHE A 159 -10.19 4.60 8.67
CA PHE A 159 -8.98 4.86 7.92
C PHE A 159 -8.60 3.62 7.12
N PRO A 160 -9.20 3.43 5.93
CA PRO A 160 -9.17 2.17 5.20
C PRO A 160 -7.78 1.70 4.75
N ASN A 161 -6.83 2.62 4.67
CA ASN A 161 -5.46 2.33 4.22
C ASN A 161 -4.45 2.24 5.38
N PHE A 162 -4.87 2.44 6.63
CA PHE A 162 -3.97 2.64 7.78
C PHE A 162 -4.09 1.48 8.80
N GLY A 163 -4.07 0.24 8.31
CA GLY A 163 -4.06 -0.96 9.16
C GLY A 163 -5.42 -1.41 9.70
N GLN A 164 -6.52 -0.75 9.33
CA GLN A 164 -7.86 -1.19 9.70
C GLN A 164 -8.35 -2.35 8.82
N VAL A 165 -8.13 -3.58 9.29
CA VAL A 165 -8.50 -4.83 8.59
C VAL A 165 -10.01 -4.92 8.33
N ASP A 166 -10.82 -4.29 9.17
CA ASP A 166 -12.28 -4.40 9.17
C ASP A 166 -13.00 -3.26 8.45
N THR A 167 -12.38 -2.67 7.43
CA THR A 167 -13.00 -1.62 6.62
C THR A 167 -13.09 -1.95 5.14
N ARG A 168 -14.03 -1.31 4.45
CA ARG A 168 -14.23 -1.37 2.99
C ARG A 168 -14.50 0.02 2.46
N VAL A 169 -13.85 0.37 1.37
CA VAL A 169 -14.09 1.61 0.61
C VAL A 169 -14.88 1.28 -0.64
N CYS A 170 -15.93 2.06 -0.91
CA CYS A 170 -16.65 2.00 -2.17
C CYS A 170 -15.80 2.62 -3.29
N SER A 171 -15.63 1.90 -4.40
CA SER A 171 -14.84 2.34 -5.55
C SER A 171 -15.46 3.52 -6.32
N ASP A 172 -16.78 3.73 -6.26
CA ASP A 172 -17.42 4.88 -6.94
C ASP A 172 -17.27 6.17 -6.13
N CYS A 173 -17.75 6.14 -4.88
CA CYS A 173 -17.97 7.35 -4.10
C CYS A 173 -16.93 7.57 -3.00
N GLY A 174 -15.98 6.64 -2.83
CA GLY A 174 -14.94 6.71 -1.80
C GLY A 174 -15.46 6.61 -0.36
N ALA A 175 -16.75 6.31 -0.13
CA ALA A 175 -17.28 6.13 1.21
C ALA A 175 -16.68 4.87 1.86
N CYS A 176 -16.35 4.96 3.15
CA CYS A 176 -15.75 3.87 3.90
C CYS A 176 -16.72 3.34 4.97
N PHE A 177 -16.82 2.03 5.07
CA PHE A 177 -17.71 1.32 5.98
C PHE A 177 -16.96 0.21 6.70
N HIS A 178 -17.45 -0.22 7.86
CA HIS A 178 -16.97 -1.47 8.42
C HIS A 178 -17.37 -2.65 7.50
N ARG A 179 -16.48 -3.63 7.33
CA ARG A 179 -16.76 -4.86 6.56
C ARG A 179 -18.07 -5.50 6.96
N ALA A 180 -18.24 -5.74 8.26
CA ALA A 180 -19.44 -6.35 8.82
C ALA A 180 -20.71 -5.51 8.62
N CYS A 181 -20.58 -4.18 8.57
CA CYS A 181 -21.73 -3.30 8.31
C CYS A 181 -22.19 -3.38 6.86
N LEU A 182 -21.26 -3.37 5.92
CA LEU A 182 -21.57 -3.45 4.49
C LEU A 182 -22.18 -4.82 4.12
N THR A 183 -21.70 -5.92 4.71
CA THR A 183 -22.24 -7.26 4.46
C THR A 183 -23.68 -7.45 4.97
N LYS A 184 -24.11 -6.66 5.97
CA LYS A 184 -25.47 -6.73 6.51
C LYS A 184 -26.51 -6.01 5.64
N LEU A 185 -26.08 -5.18 4.70
CA LEU A 185 -27.02 -4.46 3.85
C LEU A 185 -27.66 -5.43 2.84
N PRO A 186 -28.97 -5.35 2.62
CA PRO A 186 -29.63 -6.15 1.61
C PRO A 186 -29.02 -5.84 0.24
N PHE A 187 -28.72 -6.89 -0.52
CA PHE A 187 -28.29 -6.74 -1.90
C PHE A 187 -29.52 -6.39 -2.76
N GLU A 188 -29.64 -5.12 -3.15
CA GLU A 188 -30.64 -4.71 -4.14
C GLU A 188 -30.14 -5.07 -5.55
N GLY A 189 -30.28 -6.35 -5.90
CA GLY A 189 -29.95 -6.88 -7.21
C GLY A 189 -30.28 -8.36 -7.31
N GLY A 190 -30.81 -8.81 -8.45
CA GLY A 190 -31.04 -10.24 -8.72
C GLY A 190 -29.75 -11.07 -8.75
N PRO A 191 -29.84 -12.40 -8.94
CA PRO A 191 -28.74 -13.33 -8.73
C PRO A 191 -27.57 -13.09 -9.69
N THR A 192 -26.36 -12.92 -9.16
CA THR A 192 -25.11 -12.91 -9.95
C THR A 192 -24.44 -14.28 -9.87
N LYS A 193 -24.42 -15.02 -10.99
CA LYS A 193 -23.62 -16.24 -11.14
C LYS A 193 -22.14 -15.87 -11.31
N GLY A 194 -21.32 -16.20 -10.30
CA GLY A 194 -19.92 -16.56 -10.49
C GLY A 194 -18.87 -15.46 -10.32
N ARG A 195 -17.93 -15.78 -9.40
CA ARG A 195 -16.56 -15.26 -9.20
C ARG A 195 -16.40 -13.89 -8.51
N ASP A 196 -15.60 -13.96 -7.44
CA ASP A 196 -14.87 -12.92 -6.71
C ASP A 196 -15.69 -11.76 -6.13
N PHE A 197 -15.98 -11.86 -4.82
CA PHE A 197 -16.66 -10.85 -3.99
C PHE A 197 -15.82 -9.55 -3.87
N HIS A 198 -15.94 -8.68 -4.89
CA HIS A 198 -15.71 -7.26 -4.75
C HIS A 198 -17.00 -6.59 -4.23
N PRO A 199 -16.94 -5.59 -3.34
CA PRO A 199 -18.13 -4.94 -2.84
C PRO A 199 -18.76 -4.15 -3.98
N ASP A 200 -19.76 -4.76 -4.61
CA ASP A 200 -20.51 -4.18 -5.70
C ASP A 200 -21.08 -2.83 -5.28
N HIS A 201 -20.80 -1.84 -6.11
CA HIS A 201 -21.37 -0.51 -6.18
C HIS A 201 -22.89 -0.41 -5.94
N ARG A 202 -23.60 -1.54 -5.97
CA ARG A 202 -25.06 -1.67 -5.76
C ARG A 202 -25.48 -1.72 -4.29
N SER A 203 -24.65 -2.22 -3.37
CA SER A 203 -24.98 -2.27 -1.93
C SER A 203 -24.50 -1.03 -1.14
N CYS A 204 -23.83 -0.08 -1.80
CA CYS A 204 -23.37 1.14 -1.14
C CYS A 204 -24.55 2.12 -0.91
N PRO A 205 -24.90 2.43 0.36
CA PRO A 205 -26.04 3.28 0.67
C PRO A 205 -25.83 4.73 0.21
N ARG A 206 -24.58 5.20 0.16
CA ARG A 206 -24.26 6.52 -0.39
C ARG A 206 -24.48 6.59 -1.91
N CYS A 207 -24.05 5.59 -2.66
CA CYS A 207 -24.31 5.52 -4.10
C CYS A 207 -25.81 5.41 -4.40
N ALA A 208 -26.56 4.63 -3.62
CA ALA A 208 -28.02 4.52 -3.77
C ALA A 208 -28.71 5.89 -3.62
N ARG A 209 -28.36 6.67 -2.58
CA ARG A 209 -28.90 8.02 -2.41
C ARG A 209 -28.48 8.99 -3.51
N ILE A 210 -27.26 8.87 -4.04
CA ILE A 210 -26.80 9.69 -5.18
C ILE A 210 -27.64 9.39 -6.43
N ARG A 211 -27.90 8.12 -6.74
CA ARG A 211 -28.74 7.70 -7.88
C ARG A 211 -30.19 8.17 -7.77
N GLN A 212 -30.80 8.00 -6.59
CA GLN A 212 -32.18 8.48 -6.35
C GLN A 212 -32.29 10.00 -6.56
N ARG A 213 -31.27 10.76 -6.15
CA ARG A 213 -31.25 12.21 -6.36
C ARG A 213 -31.08 12.58 -7.83
N SER A 214 -30.27 11.87 -8.60
CA SER A 214 -30.15 12.13 -10.04
C SER A 214 -31.44 11.80 -10.79
N GLU A 215 -32.10 10.69 -10.46
CA GLU A 215 -33.36 10.29 -11.09
C GLU A 215 -34.50 11.29 -10.80
N GLN A 216 -34.55 11.85 -9.59
CA GLN A 216 -35.51 12.91 -9.25
C GLN A 216 -35.23 14.23 -9.98
N ASN A 217 -33.97 14.52 -10.31
CA ASN A 217 -33.58 15.74 -11.02
C ASN A 217 -33.86 15.63 -12.52
N ASP A 218 -33.59 14.47 -13.14
CA ASP A 218 -33.89 14.19 -14.55
C ASP A 218 -35.40 14.04 -14.83
N GLY A 219 -36.20 13.72 -13.81
CA GLY A 219 -37.66 13.63 -13.89
C GLY A 219 -38.41 14.97 -13.79
N SER A 220 -37.70 16.10 -13.66
CA SER A 220 -38.32 17.43 -13.72
C SER A 220 -38.42 17.90 -15.17
N PRO A 221 -39.63 18.02 -15.76
CA PRO A 221 -39.75 18.67 -17.05
C PRO A 221 -39.33 20.12 -16.88
N LEU A 222 -38.44 20.59 -17.75
CA LEU A 222 -38.29 22.02 -18.02
C LEU A 222 -39.67 22.53 -18.42
N ASP A 223 -40.38 23.13 -17.48
CA ASP A 223 -41.61 23.86 -17.75
C ASP A 223 -41.22 25.05 -18.63
N SER A 224 -41.34 24.82 -19.93
CA SER A 224 -41.00 25.71 -21.02
C SER A 224 -42.19 25.75 -21.95
N SER A 225 -43.20 26.53 -21.56
CA SER A 225 -44.28 27.06 -22.40
C SER A 225 -45.04 28.08 -21.54
N LEU A 226 -44.83 29.38 -21.78
CA LEU A 226 -45.65 30.26 -22.64
C LEU A 226 -46.92 30.77 -21.94
#